data_AF-A0A6P1MQI3-F1
#
_entry.id   AF-A0A6P1MQI3-F1
#
_cell.length_a   1.000
_cell.length_b   1.000
_cell.length_c   1.000
_cell.angle_alpha   90.00
_cell.angle_beta   90.00
_cell.angle_gamma   90.00
#
_symmetry.space_group_name_H-M   'P 1'
#
loop_
_entity.id
_entity.type
_entity.pdbx_description
1 polymer ?
#
loop_
_entity_poly.entity_id
_entity_poly.type
_entity_poly.pdbx_seq_one_letter_code
_entity_poly.pdbx_strand_id
1 'polypeptide(L)'
;MNQNIVTETSKNIRALARVSLQGKWKMAVIATAVYMVALMLPAAILDVIFSGKASASLLSSLYTILVTAPFTIGYSIFCLNLFRRNECEVAQVFYGFEKFFKAFGLYFMMCLFIFLWTLLLVVPGIIAAYRYSQAFLIMADHPEYGIMQCLSESKRMMIGNKMKFFCLELSFIGWALLASIPMMAISGVITFTNPALAGFGSLVGSIAYFWLTPYICVAGVAFYELANGNLMPGVIECEPMSFEGETFRSDVEVHNNEDENKEN
;
A
#
# COMPACT_ATOMS: atom_id res chain seq x y z
N MET A 1 -14.20 -9.61 18.85
CA MET A 1 -13.27 -8.47 18.72
C MET A 1 -14.09 -7.19 18.56
N ASN A 2 -13.89 -6.20 19.42
CA ASN A 2 -14.58 -4.90 19.36
C ASN A 2 -14.22 -4.15 18.07
N GLN A 3 -15.12 -3.30 17.57
CA GLN A 3 -14.87 -2.47 16.39
C GLN A 3 -14.21 -1.16 16.83
N ASN A 4 -12.98 -0.91 16.37
CA ASN A 4 -12.28 0.33 16.63
C ASN A 4 -12.64 1.37 15.57
N ILE A 5 -13.17 2.50 16.00
CA ILE A 5 -13.48 3.63 15.11
C ILE A 5 -12.25 4.52 15.04
N VAL A 6 -11.77 4.77 13.82
CA VAL A 6 -10.61 5.65 13.59
C VAL A 6 -11.05 7.10 13.80
N THR A 7 -10.66 7.68 14.93
CA THR A 7 -10.93 9.09 15.28
C THR A 7 -9.92 10.05 14.66
N GLU A 8 -8.72 9.56 14.35
CA GLU A 8 -7.61 10.34 13.80
C GLU A 8 -7.96 11.12 12.53
N THR A 9 -7.33 12.28 12.39
CA THR A 9 -7.50 13.13 11.20
C THR A 9 -6.66 12.60 10.05
N SER A 10 -7.14 12.73 8.79
CA SER A 10 -6.38 12.30 7.59
C SER A 10 -4.98 12.96 7.50
N LYS A 11 -4.78 14.13 8.13
CA LYS A 11 -3.46 14.77 8.27
C LYS A 11 -2.53 13.95 9.16
N ASN A 12 -3.01 13.45 10.29
CA ASN A 12 -2.23 12.65 11.25
C ASN A 12 -1.87 11.29 10.64
N ILE A 13 -2.82 10.63 9.98
CA ILE A 13 -2.57 9.35 9.29
C ILE A 13 -1.50 9.52 8.20
N ARG A 14 -1.56 10.61 7.43
CA ARG A 14 -0.53 10.96 6.45
C ARG A 14 0.83 11.27 7.10
N ALA A 15 0.84 11.96 8.23
CA ALA A 15 2.06 12.22 8.97
C ALA A 15 2.70 10.91 9.46
N LEU A 16 1.90 9.99 9.99
CA LEU A 16 2.33 8.66 10.42
C LEU A 16 2.93 7.85 9.27
N ALA A 17 2.30 7.90 8.08
CA ALA A 17 2.84 7.27 6.89
C ALA A 17 4.20 7.85 6.48
N ARG A 18 4.39 9.18 6.57
CA ARG A 18 5.69 9.82 6.29
C ARG A 18 6.75 9.40 7.29
N VAL A 19 6.43 9.37 8.58
CA VAL A 19 7.35 8.94 9.65
C VAL A 19 7.76 7.48 9.46
N SER A 20 6.84 6.62 9.05
CA SER A 20 7.12 5.20 8.77
C SER A 20 8.02 5.00 7.55
N LEU A 21 7.99 5.94 6.60
CA LEU A 21 8.85 5.95 5.42
C LEU A 21 10.23 6.59 5.68
N GLN A 22 10.38 7.42 6.72
CA GLN A 22 11.67 8.05 7.05
C GLN A 22 12.75 6.98 7.29
N GLY A 23 13.89 7.12 6.61
CA GLY A 23 15.00 6.16 6.65
C GLY A 23 14.88 4.98 5.68
N LYS A 24 13.69 4.65 5.16
CA LYS A 24 13.48 3.52 4.23
C LYS A 24 12.90 3.91 2.86
N TRP A 25 12.83 5.20 2.54
CA TRP A 25 12.33 5.71 1.24
C TRP A 25 12.98 5.03 0.03
N LYS A 26 14.30 4.82 0.05
CA LYS A 26 15.01 4.15 -1.05
C LYS A 26 14.46 2.74 -1.30
N MET A 27 14.24 1.97 -0.24
CA MET A 27 13.69 0.60 -0.34
C MET A 27 12.24 0.62 -0.82
N ALA A 28 11.44 1.56 -0.32
CA ALA A 28 10.05 1.73 -0.76
C ALA A 28 9.96 2.06 -2.25
N VAL A 29 10.74 3.01 -2.74
CA VAL A 29 10.77 3.40 -4.16
C VAL A 29 11.27 2.25 -5.04
N ILE A 30 12.29 1.50 -4.61
CA ILE A 30 12.78 0.33 -5.35
C ILE A 30 11.70 -0.77 -5.41
N ALA A 31 11.02 -1.07 -4.31
CA ALA A 31 9.94 -2.05 -4.30
C ALA A 31 8.76 -1.63 -5.19
N THR A 32 8.36 -0.36 -5.15
CA THR A 32 7.36 0.20 -6.07
C THR A 32 7.81 0.12 -7.52
N ALA A 33 9.09 0.41 -7.80
CA ALA A 33 9.65 0.29 -9.14
C ALA A 33 9.55 -1.14 -9.66
N VAL A 34 9.96 -2.12 -8.85
CA VAL A 34 9.88 -3.53 -9.18
C VAL A 34 8.43 -3.96 -9.40
N TYR A 35 7.50 -3.55 -8.54
CA TYR A 35 6.06 -3.79 -8.70
C TYR A 35 5.52 -3.23 -10.03
N MET A 36 5.80 -1.96 -10.34
CA MET A 36 5.32 -1.32 -11.58
C MET A 36 5.94 -1.94 -12.83
N VAL A 37 7.24 -2.21 -12.81
CA VAL A 37 7.94 -2.84 -13.94
C VAL A 37 7.43 -4.26 -14.16
N ALA A 38 7.20 -5.03 -13.09
CA ALA A 38 6.72 -6.41 -13.22
C ALA A 38 5.27 -6.48 -13.74
N LEU A 39 4.45 -5.45 -13.47
CA LEU A 39 3.12 -5.31 -14.07
C LEU A 39 3.17 -4.83 -15.53
N MET A 40 3.97 -3.81 -15.83
CA MET A 40 3.94 -3.12 -17.11
C MET A 40 4.80 -3.78 -18.19
N LEU A 41 6.01 -4.23 -17.84
CA LEU A 41 7.00 -4.68 -18.81
C LEU A 41 6.52 -5.90 -19.61
N PRO A 42 6.00 -6.98 -18.99
CA PRO A 42 5.56 -8.13 -19.76
C PRO A 42 4.31 -7.83 -20.59
N ALA A 43 3.39 -7.02 -20.08
CA ALA A 43 2.22 -6.56 -20.83
C ALA A 43 2.63 -5.77 -22.09
N ALA A 44 3.57 -4.82 -21.95
CA ALA A 44 4.09 -4.04 -23.06
C ALA A 44 4.85 -4.91 -24.09
N ILE A 45 5.63 -5.89 -23.63
CA ILE A 45 6.32 -6.84 -24.52
C ILE A 45 5.31 -7.65 -25.33
N LEU A 46 4.23 -8.13 -24.71
CA LEU A 46 3.17 -8.84 -25.42
C LEU A 46 2.51 -7.96 -26.49
N ASP A 47 2.20 -6.71 -26.17
CA ASP A 47 1.62 -5.79 -27.15
C ASP A 47 2.55 -5.53 -28.34
N VAL A 48 3.87 -5.42 -28.11
CA VAL A 48 4.85 -5.22 -29.18
C VAL A 48 5.02 -6.48 -30.04
N ILE A 49 5.16 -7.66 -29.42
CA ILE A 49 5.36 -8.93 -30.14
C ILE A 49 4.15 -9.29 -31.00
N PHE A 50 2.93 -9.03 -30.49
CA PHE A 50 1.68 -9.36 -31.18
C PHE A 50 1.07 -8.16 -31.91
N SER A 51 1.82 -7.04 -32.01
CA SER A 51 1.40 -5.82 -32.72
C SER A 51 0.84 -6.15 -34.10
N GLY A 52 -0.38 -5.69 -34.38
CA GLY A 52 -1.10 -5.96 -35.65
C GLY A 52 -2.06 -7.15 -35.62
N LYS A 53 -2.11 -7.94 -34.54
CA LYS A 53 -3.17 -8.95 -34.32
C LYS A 53 -4.25 -8.38 -33.42
N ALA A 54 -5.52 -8.58 -33.78
CA ALA A 54 -6.67 -8.12 -32.99
C ALA A 54 -6.70 -8.68 -31.55
N SER A 55 -5.99 -9.78 -31.29
CA SER A 55 -5.91 -10.43 -29.97
C SER A 55 -4.77 -9.94 -29.07
N ALA A 56 -3.88 -9.06 -29.53
CA ALA A 56 -2.74 -8.59 -28.75
C ALA A 56 -3.16 -7.89 -27.45
N SER A 57 -4.10 -6.95 -27.56
CA SER A 57 -4.64 -6.20 -26.42
C SER A 57 -5.42 -7.07 -25.43
N LEU A 58 -6.05 -8.13 -25.91
CA LEU A 58 -6.73 -9.11 -25.06
C LEU A 58 -5.71 -9.89 -24.22
N LEU A 59 -4.59 -10.29 -24.83
CA LEU A 59 -3.57 -11.09 -24.15
C LEU A 59 -2.84 -10.28 -23.08
N SER A 60 -2.50 -9.01 -23.35
CA SER A 60 -1.89 -8.10 -22.38
C SER A 60 -2.86 -7.76 -21.24
N SER A 61 -4.15 -7.57 -21.55
CA SER A 61 -5.19 -7.37 -20.53
C SER A 61 -5.37 -8.59 -19.63
N LEU A 62 -5.40 -9.80 -20.21
CA LEU A 62 -5.50 -11.05 -19.45
C LEU A 62 -4.28 -11.25 -18.54
N TYR A 63 -3.08 -11.00 -19.05
CA TYR A 63 -1.86 -11.01 -18.22
C TYR A 63 -2.01 -10.06 -17.03
N THR A 64 -2.40 -8.80 -17.29
CA THR A 64 -2.52 -7.78 -16.25
C THR A 64 -3.53 -8.17 -15.18
N ILE A 65 -4.72 -8.65 -15.57
CA ILE A 65 -5.76 -9.09 -14.63
C ILE A 65 -5.27 -10.25 -13.77
N LEU A 66 -4.62 -11.24 -14.38
CA LEU A 66 -4.16 -12.44 -13.70
C LEU A 66 -3.07 -12.13 -12.67
N VAL A 67 -2.21 -11.18 -12.99
CA VAL A 67 -0.99 -10.88 -12.24
C VAL A 67 -1.19 -9.74 -11.24
N THR A 68 -2.23 -8.91 -11.40
CA THR A 68 -2.57 -7.82 -10.46
C THR A 68 -2.84 -8.34 -9.04
N ALA A 69 -3.60 -9.43 -8.90
CA ALA A 69 -3.99 -9.95 -7.59
C ALA A 69 -2.80 -10.40 -6.72
N PRO A 70 -1.89 -11.28 -7.18
CA PRO A 70 -0.72 -11.67 -6.39
C PRO A 70 0.20 -10.48 -6.11
N PHE A 71 0.45 -9.59 -7.08
CA PHE A 71 1.28 -8.41 -6.85
C PHE A 71 0.68 -7.44 -5.84
N THR A 72 -0.65 -7.27 -5.83
CA THR A 72 -1.34 -6.42 -4.84
C THR A 72 -1.11 -6.95 -3.42
N ILE A 73 -1.16 -8.28 -3.22
CA ILE A 73 -0.90 -8.89 -1.91
C ILE A 73 0.57 -8.82 -1.54
N GLY A 74 1.48 -9.13 -2.47
CA GLY A 74 2.92 -9.00 -2.23
C GLY A 74 3.33 -7.57 -1.86
N TYR A 75 2.76 -6.59 -2.55
CA TYR A 75 2.99 -5.17 -2.23
C TYR A 75 2.36 -4.79 -0.88
N SER A 76 1.19 -5.34 -0.53
CA SER A 76 0.57 -5.16 0.79
C SER A 76 1.43 -5.73 1.92
N ILE A 77 2.02 -6.92 1.74
CA ILE A 77 2.98 -7.54 2.68
C ILE A 77 4.19 -6.63 2.86
N PHE A 78 4.76 -6.13 1.76
CA PHE A 78 5.88 -5.20 1.80
C PHE A 78 5.52 -3.92 2.58
N CYS A 79 4.38 -3.28 2.30
CA CYS A 79 3.96 -2.07 3.00
C CYS A 79 3.70 -2.32 4.49
N LEU A 80 3.15 -3.48 4.88
CA LEU A 80 2.97 -3.89 6.28
C LEU A 80 4.31 -4.04 7.00
N ASN A 81 5.25 -4.77 6.40
CA ASN A 81 6.59 -4.97 6.99
C ASN A 81 7.36 -3.65 7.09
N LEU A 82 7.22 -2.78 6.09
CA LEU A 82 7.78 -1.44 6.10
C LEU A 82 7.24 -0.61 7.26
N PHE A 83 5.93 -0.60 7.45
CA PHE A 83 5.27 0.14 8.52
C PHE A 83 5.64 -0.39 9.92
N ARG A 84 5.70 -1.71 10.10
CA ARG A 84 6.08 -2.38 11.35
C ARG A 84 7.59 -2.34 11.66
N ARG A 85 8.38 -1.66 10.82
CA ARG A 85 9.85 -1.61 10.89
C ARG A 85 10.56 -2.98 10.83
N ASN A 86 9.89 -4.02 10.34
CA ASN A 86 10.47 -5.34 10.11
C ASN A 86 11.51 -5.34 8.96
N GLU A 87 12.16 -6.47 8.75
CA GLU A 87 13.06 -6.69 7.61
C GLU A 87 12.29 -6.52 6.30
N CYS A 88 12.71 -5.50 5.53
CA CYS A 88 12.07 -5.12 4.28
C CYS A 88 12.92 -5.62 3.12
N GLU A 89 12.47 -6.65 2.45
CA GLU A 89 13.12 -7.16 1.25
C GLU A 89 12.27 -6.85 0.03
N VAL A 90 12.91 -6.38 -1.05
CA VAL A 90 12.23 -6.08 -2.32
C VAL A 90 11.58 -7.34 -2.92
N ALA A 91 12.12 -8.52 -2.61
CA ALA A 91 11.57 -9.82 -3.02
C ALA A 91 10.15 -10.07 -2.47
N GLN A 92 9.75 -9.43 -1.37
CA GLN A 92 8.42 -9.58 -0.76
C GLN A 92 7.28 -9.20 -1.72
N VAL A 93 7.55 -8.33 -2.70
CA VAL A 93 6.60 -7.99 -3.77
C VAL A 93 6.14 -9.22 -4.56
N PHE A 94 6.97 -10.27 -4.62
CA PHE A 94 6.65 -11.53 -5.29
C PHE A 94 6.04 -12.59 -4.37
N TYR A 95 6.01 -12.39 -3.06
CA TYR A 95 5.48 -13.40 -2.12
C TYR A 95 3.98 -13.66 -2.31
N GLY A 96 3.24 -12.71 -2.90
CA GLY A 96 1.84 -12.93 -3.25
C GLY A 96 1.63 -14.04 -4.29
N PHE A 97 2.66 -14.43 -5.05
CA PHE A 97 2.57 -15.56 -5.99
C PHE A 97 2.54 -16.92 -5.30
N GLU A 98 3.12 -17.07 -4.11
CA GLU A 98 3.01 -18.32 -3.34
C GLU A 98 1.55 -18.66 -3.02
N LYS A 99 0.72 -17.62 -2.86
CA LYS A 99 -0.70 -17.72 -2.54
C LYS A 99 -1.56 -17.32 -3.73
N PHE A 100 -1.08 -17.55 -4.95
CA PHE A 100 -1.72 -17.12 -6.19
C PHE A 100 -3.23 -17.45 -6.25
N PHE A 101 -3.62 -18.69 -5.96
CA PHE A 101 -5.05 -19.07 -6.02
C PHE A 101 -5.91 -18.37 -4.97
N LYS A 102 -5.38 -18.14 -3.77
CA LYS A 102 -6.08 -17.38 -2.72
C LYS A 102 -6.19 -15.90 -3.09
N ALA A 103 -5.09 -15.33 -3.58
CA ALA A 103 -5.01 -13.95 -4.05
C ALA A 103 -6.00 -13.67 -5.18
N PHE A 104 -5.96 -14.50 -6.21
CA PHE A 104 -6.84 -14.42 -7.36
C PHE A 104 -8.30 -14.64 -6.96
N GLY A 105 -8.58 -15.63 -6.11
CA GLY A 105 -9.93 -15.88 -5.58
C GLY A 105 -10.47 -14.70 -4.78
N LEU A 106 -9.64 -14.03 -3.98
CA LEU A 106 -10.04 -12.82 -3.26
C LEU A 106 -10.37 -11.67 -4.20
N TYR A 107 -9.48 -11.40 -5.16
CA TYR A 107 -9.70 -10.35 -6.16
C TYR A 107 -10.97 -10.63 -6.98
N PHE A 108 -11.15 -11.87 -7.44
CA PHE A 108 -12.33 -12.30 -8.19
C PHE A 108 -13.63 -12.14 -7.39
N MET A 109 -13.66 -12.58 -6.13
CA MET A 109 -14.84 -12.40 -5.26
C MET A 109 -15.13 -10.92 -4.98
N MET A 110 -14.09 -10.12 -4.74
CA MET A 110 -14.24 -8.67 -4.54
C MET A 110 -14.82 -8.01 -5.79
N CYS A 111 -14.26 -8.28 -6.97
CA CYS A 111 -14.77 -7.78 -8.25
C CYS A 111 -16.21 -8.23 -8.50
N LEU A 112 -16.54 -9.50 -8.25
CA LEU A 112 -17.89 -10.03 -8.40
C LEU A 112 -18.87 -9.26 -7.52
N PHE A 113 -18.60 -9.11 -6.22
CA PHE A 113 -19.50 -8.36 -5.34
C PHE A 113 -19.61 -6.90 -5.74
N ILE A 114 -18.50 -6.22 -6.06
CA ILE A 114 -18.53 -4.83 -6.51
C ILE A 114 -19.36 -4.70 -7.79
N PHE A 115 -19.19 -5.60 -8.75
CA PHE A 115 -19.95 -5.64 -9.99
C PHE A 115 -21.45 -5.84 -9.74
N LEU A 116 -21.83 -6.80 -8.89
CA LEU A 116 -23.23 -7.03 -8.52
C LEU A 116 -23.87 -5.78 -7.88
N TRP A 117 -23.15 -5.11 -6.97
CA TRP A 117 -23.64 -3.89 -6.34
C TRP A 117 -23.73 -2.73 -7.35
N THR A 118 -22.76 -2.63 -8.25
CA THR A 118 -22.69 -1.58 -9.29
C THR A 118 -23.79 -1.76 -10.33
N LEU A 119 -24.10 -3.01 -10.69
CA LEU A 119 -25.18 -3.36 -11.62
C LEU A 119 -26.54 -2.93 -11.07
N LEU A 120 -26.73 -3.04 -9.76
CA LEU A 120 -27.95 -2.57 -9.12
C LEU A 120 -28.00 -1.04 -9.14
N LEU A 121 -26.95 -0.37 -8.66
CA LEU A 121 -26.77 1.08 -8.71
C LEU A 121 -25.28 1.43 -8.57
N VAL A 122 -24.82 2.52 -9.20
CA VAL A 122 -23.40 2.94 -9.15
C VAL A 122 -22.94 3.27 -7.72
N VAL A 123 -23.76 3.99 -6.95
CA VAL A 123 -23.43 4.44 -5.58
C VAL A 123 -23.11 3.27 -4.62
N PRO A 124 -23.95 2.22 -4.49
CA PRO A 124 -23.60 1.09 -3.63
C PRO A 124 -22.41 0.27 -4.14
N GLY A 125 -22.10 0.32 -5.44
CA GLY A 125 -20.86 -0.23 -6.00
C GLY A 125 -19.62 0.44 -5.40
N ILE A 126 -19.60 1.77 -5.35
CA ILE A 126 -18.51 2.54 -4.71
C ILE A 126 -18.41 2.19 -3.22
N ILE A 127 -19.55 2.11 -2.51
CA ILE A 127 -19.58 1.69 -1.11
C ILE A 127 -19.09 0.24 -0.94
N ALA A 128 -19.30 -0.65 -1.92
CA ALA A 128 -18.75 -2.00 -1.94
C ALA A 128 -17.23 -1.99 -2.06
N ALA A 129 -16.68 -1.18 -2.96
CA ALA A 129 -15.23 -1.05 -3.13
C ALA A 129 -14.56 -0.62 -1.82
N TYR A 130 -15.11 0.39 -1.14
CA TYR A 130 -14.60 0.82 0.17
C TYR A 130 -14.79 -0.23 1.27
N ARG A 131 -15.86 -1.04 1.24
CA ARG A 131 -16.05 -2.12 2.23
C ARG A 131 -14.95 -3.18 2.17
N TYR A 132 -14.38 -3.43 0.98
CA TYR A 132 -13.43 -4.50 0.74
C TYR A 132 -11.98 -4.01 0.56
N SER A 133 -11.71 -2.72 0.69
CA SER A 133 -10.36 -2.16 0.47
C SER A 133 -9.29 -2.73 1.40
N GLN A 134 -9.67 -3.17 2.61
CA GLN A 134 -8.75 -3.73 3.60
C GLN A 134 -8.55 -5.25 3.45
N ALA A 135 -9.27 -5.92 2.53
CA ALA A 135 -9.26 -7.37 2.44
C ALA A 135 -7.88 -7.93 2.04
N PHE A 136 -7.12 -7.21 1.19
CA PHE A 136 -5.76 -7.58 0.81
C PHE A 136 -4.78 -7.46 1.99
N LEU A 137 -4.92 -6.43 2.82
CA LEU A 137 -4.10 -6.25 4.03
C LEU A 137 -4.40 -7.33 5.06
N ILE A 138 -5.68 -7.68 5.25
CA ILE A 138 -6.08 -8.77 6.15
C ILE A 138 -5.55 -10.12 5.66
N MET A 139 -5.58 -10.38 4.36
CA MET A 139 -5.01 -11.61 3.80
C MET A 139 -3.48 -11.67 3.93
N ALA A 140 -2.81 -10.51 3.88
CA ALA A 140 -1.39 -10.39 4.10
C ALA A 140 -1.02 -10.64 5.58
N ASP A 141 -1.81 -10.13 6.52
CA ASP A 141 -1.59 -10.26 7.96
C ASP A 141 -1.99 -11.65 8.51
N HIS A 142 -3.11 -12.19 8.00
CA HIS A 142 -3.70 -13.47 8.40
C HIS A 142 -3.79 -14.44 7.21
N PRO A 143 -2.67 -15.05 6.79
CA PRO A 143 -2.65 -15.95 5.63
C PRO A 143 -3.43 -17.26 5.82
N GLU A 144 -3.78 -17.60 7.06
CA GLU A 144 -4.65 -18.70 7.45
C GLU A 144 -6.12 -18.46 7.09
N TYR A 145 -6.55 -17.20 6.97
CA TYR A 145 -7.94 -16.88 6.65
C TYR A 145 -8.33 -17.27 5.22
N GLY A 146 -9.54 -17.80 5.10
CA GLY A 146 -10.18 -18.04 3.82
C GLY A 146 -10.64 -16.74 3.16
N ILE A 147 -10.87 -16.77 1.85
CA ILE A 147 -11.29 -15.60 1.05
C ILE A 147 -12.50 -14.88 1.65
N MET A 148 -13.55 -15.64 2.00
CA MET A 148 -14.77 -15.08 2.58
C MET A 148 -14.58 -14.53 4.00
N GLN A 149 -13.64 -15.10 4.76
CA GLN A 149 -13.26 -14.57 6.07
C GLN A 149 -12.55 -13.23 5.91
N CYS A 150 -11.58 -13.11 4.99
CA CYS A 150 -10.91 -11.84 4.71
C CYS A 150 -11.91 -10.73 4.30
N LEU A 151 -12.87 -11.05 3.43
CA LEU A 151 -13.91 -10.10 3.02
C LEU A 151 -14.86 -9.71 4.18
N SER A 152 -15.22 -10.67 5.03
CA SER A 152 -16.08 -10.43 6.19
C SER A 152 -15.39 -9.57 7.24
N GLU A 153 -14.10 -9.81 7.49
CA GLU A 153 -13.28 -9.01 8.39
C GLU A 153 -13.05 -7.60 7.84
N SER A 154 -12.76 -7.44 6.54
CA SER A 154 -12.67 -6.12 5.90
C SER A 154 -13.98 -5.35 6.04
N LYS A 155 -15.11 -6.03 5.79
CA LYS A 155 -16.44 -5.44 5.97
C LYS A 155 -16.66 -5.00 7.41
N ARG A 156 -16.28 -5.83 8.40
CA ARG A 156 -16.41 -5.54 9.84
C ARG A 156 -15.58 -4.32 10.24
N MET A 157 -14.33 -4.25 9.79
CA MET A 157 -13.40 -3.16 10.09
C MET A 157 -13.83 -1.82 9.45
N MET A 158 -14.48 -1.90 8.29
CA MET A 158 -14.94 -0.71 7.55
C MET A 158 -16.29 -0.17 8.03
N ILE A 159 -17.03 -0.85 8.92
CA ILE A 159 -18.25 -0.29 9.53
C ILE A 159 -17.84 0.90 10.42
N GLY A 160 -18.45 2.07 10.20
CA GLY A 160 -18.09 3.32 10.89
C GLY A 160 -16.89 4.07 10.29
N ASN A 161 -15.97 3.37 9.61
CA ASN A 161 -14.71 3.94 9.13
C ASN A 161 -14.69 4.33 7.62
N LYS A 162 -15.74 4.00 6.84
CA LYS A 162 -15.78 4.24 5.38
C LYS A 162 -15.57 5.70 5.00
N MET A 163 -16.25 6.62 5.68
CA MET A 163 -16.16 8.05 5.39
C MET A 163 -14.77 8.60 5.72
N LYS A 164 -14.12 8.07 6.76
CA LYS A 164 -12.76 8.44 7.13
C LYS A 164 -11.75 7.99 6.07
N PHE A 165 -11.90 6.74 5.60
CA PHE A 165 -11.08 6.23 4.49
C PHE A 165 -11.30 7.03 3.20
N PHE A 166 -12.55 7.39 2.89
CA PHE A 166 -12.86 8.27 1.76
C PHE A 166 -12.20 9.64 1.89
N CYS A 167 -12.25 10.28 3.07
CA CYS A 167 -11.56 11.54 3.31
C CYS A 167 -10.03 11.40 3.21
N LEU A 168 -9.47 10.25 3.60
CA LEU A 168 -8.06 9.95 3.43
C LEU A 168 -7.68 9.90 1.94
N GLU A 169 -8.40 9.12 1.14
CA GLU A 169 -8.22 9.04 -0.33
C GLU A 169 -8.39 10.42 -1.00
N LEU A 170 -9.41 11.19 -0.60
CA LEU A 170 -9.62 12.55 -1.10
C LEU A 170 -8.47 13.49 -0.74
N SER A 171 -7.73 13.23 0.34
CA SER A 171 -6.53 14.00 0.68
C SER A 171 -5.33 13.69 -0.22
N PHE A 172 -5.36 12.55 -0.94
CA PHE A 172 -4.36 12.14 -1.93
C PHE A 172 -4.72 12.54 -3.35
N ILE A 173 -5.99 12.85 -3.65
CA ILE A 173 -6.40 13.25 -5.02
C ILE A 173 -5.61 14.45 -5.53
N GLY A 174 -5.30 15.43 -4.67
CA GLY A 174 -4.48 16.59 -5.04
C GLY A 174 -3.05 16.19 -5.43
N TRP A 175 -2.46 15.23 -4.74
CA TRP A 175 -1.13 14.69 -5.06
C TRP A 175 -1.16 13.85 -6.34
N ALA A 176 -2.23 13.07 -6.53
CA ALA A 176 -2.44 12.29 -7.74
C ALA A 176 -2.59 13.19 -8.97
N LEU A 177 -3.38 14.27 -8.89
CA LEU A 177 -3.52 15.26 -9.95
C LEU A 177 -2.18 15.95 -10.25
N LEU A 178 -1.41 16.29 -9.22
CA LEU A 178 -0.09 16.89 -9.39
C LEU A 178 0.89 15.94 -10.08
N ALA A 179 0.82 14.64 -9.78
CA ALA A 179 1.60 13.60 -10.46
C ALA A 179 1.12 13.35 -11.91
N SER A 180 -0.18 13.51 -12.18
CA SER A 180 -0.75 13.35 -13.52
C SER A 180 -0.32 14.43 -14.51
N ILE A 181 -0.05 15.67 -14.06
CA ILE A 181 0.29 16.79 -14.94
C ILE A 181 1.59 16.53 -15.72
N PRO A 182 2.74 16.21 -15.09
CA PRO A 182 3.96 15.86 -15.80
C PRO A 182 3.77 14.65 -16.73
N MET A 183 3.01 13.64 -16.29
CA MET A 183 2.74 12.45 -17.08
C MET A 183 2.04 12.80 -18.39
N MET A 184 0.96 13.58 -18.32
CA MET A 184 0.19 13.97 -19.49
C MET A 184 0.98 14.94 -20.41
N ALA A 185 1.74 15.87 -19.83
CA ALA A 185 2.56 16.80 -20.60
C ALA A 185 3.68 16.09 -21.36
N ILE A 186 4.48 15.26 -20.67
CA ILE A 186 5.60 14.53 -21.29
C ILE A 186 5.11 13.53 -22.33
N SER A 187 4.11 12.71 -21.97
CA SER A 187 3.56 11.71 -22.88
C SER A 187 2.88 12.36 -24.09
N GLY A 188 2.17 13.48 -23.89
CA GLY A 188 1.50 14.21 -24.97
C GLY A 188 2.48 14.82 -25.98
N VAL A 189 3.53 15.49 -25.50
CA VAL A 189 4.56 16.09 -26.36
C VAL A 189 5.31 15.00 -27.16
N ILE A 190 5.67 13.89 -26.52
CA ILE A 190 6.37 12.79 -27.19
C ILE A 190 5.47 12.13 -28.22
N THR A 191 4.20 11.86 -27.90
CA THR A 191 3.26 11.24 -28.85
C THR A 191 3.00 12.15 -30.06
N PHE A 192 2.91 13.47 -29.84
CA PHE A 192 2.73 14.44 -30.92
C PHE A 192 3.94 14.54 -31.84
N THR A 193 5.16 14.47 -31.29
CA THR A 193 6.41 14.58 -32.07
C THR A 193 6.82 13.26 -32.73
N ASN A 194 6.67 12.14 -32.00
CA ASN A 194 7.00 10.81 -32.49
C ASN A 194 6.12 9.74 -31.80
N PRO A 195 5.05 9.26 -32.47
CA PRO A 195 4.13 8.28 -31.88
C PRO A 195 4.80 6.93 -31.61
N ALA A 196 5.91 6.60 -32.26
CA ALA A 196 6.65 5.36 -32.00
C ALA A 196 7.33 5.37 -30.62
N LEU A 197 7.56 6.55 -30.02
CA LEU A 197 8.17 6.70 -28.69
C LEU A 197 7.13 6.95 -27.58
N ALA A 198 5.83 6.85 -27.89
CA ALA A 198 4.76 7.13 -26.92
C ALA A 198 4.90 6.30 -25.62
N GLY A 199 5.31 5.02 -25.74
CA GLY A 199 5.58 4.16 -24.59
C GLY A 199 6.69 4.70 -23.67
N PHE A 200 7.78 5.22 -24.25
CA PHE A 200 8.86 5.85 -23.47
C PHE A 200 8.38 7.12 -22.77
N GLY A 201 7.54 7.92 -23.42
CA GLY A 201 6.97 9.13 -22.81
C GLY A 201 6.08 8.82 -21.60
N SER A 202 5.29 7.75 -21.68
CA SER A 202 4.48 7.27 -20.55
C SER A 202 5.35 6.75 -19.39
N LEU A 203 6.45 6.06 -19.68
CA LEU A 203 7.38 5.58 -18.64
C LEU A 203 8.07 6.74 -17.92
N VAL A 204 8.59 7.73 -18.65
CA VAL A 204 9.23 8.91 -18.04
C VAL A 204 8.21 9.72 -17.24
N GLY A 205 7.00 9.88 -17.76
CA GLY A 205 5.89 10.53 -17.06
C GLY A 205 5.50 9.83 -15.76
N SER A 206 5.70 8.52 -15.67
CA SER A 206 5.31 7.73 -14.50
C SER A 206 6.20 7.92 -13.28
N ILE A 207 7.40 8.52 -13.40
CA ILE A 207 8.36 8.70 -12.31
C ILE A 207 7.74 9.35 -11.06
N ALA A 208 6.82 10.30 -11.25
CA ALA A 208 6.12 10.94 -10.14
C ALA A 208 5.31 9.95 -9.29
N TYR A 209 4.76 8.89 -9.89
CA TYR A 209 4.00 7.86 -9.19
C TYR A 209 4.90 6.94 -8.34
N PHE A 210 6.20 6.82 -8.64
CA PHE A 210 7.11 5.97 -7.88
C PHE A 210 7.27 6.43 -6.43
N TRP A 211 7.18 7.74 -6.17
CA TRP A 211 7.15 8.29 -4.81
C TRP A 211 5.75 8.32 -4.19
N LEU A 212 4.72 8.48 -5.02
CA LEU A 212 3.35 8.63 -4.55
C LEU A 212 2.74 7.29 -4.11
N THR A 213 2.96 6.22 -4.86
CA THR A 213 2.40 4.88 -4.56
C THR A 213 2.82 4.33 -3.20
N PRO A 214 4.11 4.35 -2.78
CA PRO A 214 4.47 3.87 -1.44
C PRO A 214 3.86 4.75 -0.36
N TYR A 215 3.74 6.05 -0.59
CA TYR A 215 3.12 6.97 0.37
C TYR A 215 1.62 6.68 0.57
N ILE A 216 0.87 6.45 -0.50
CA ILE A 216 -0.56 6.05 -0.41
C ILE A 216 -0.70 4.69 0.25
N CYS A 217 0.12 3.70 -0.14
CA CYS A 217 0.05 2.35 0.42
C CYS A 217 0.29 2.33 1.92
N VAL A 218 1.35 2.99 2.38
CA VAL A 218 1.70 3.07 3.81
C VAL A 218 0.65 3.86 4.59
N ALA A 219 0.00 4.86 3.99
CA ALA A 219 -1.14 5.53 4.63
C ALA A 219 -2.37 4.61 4.75
N GLY A 220 -2.60 3.75 3.76
CA GLY A 220 -3.60 2.68 3.85
C GLY A 220 -3.28 1.68 4.97
N VAL A 221 -2.02 1.28 5.10
CA VAL A 221 -1.54 0.43 6.21
C VAL A 221 -1.70 1.13 7.56
N ALA A 222 -1.33 2.40 7.67
CA ALA A 222 -1.49 3.17 8.88
C ALA A 222 -2.97 3.22 9.33
N PHE A 223 -3.88 3.42 8.37
CA PHE A 223 -5.32 3.34 8.64
C PHE A 223 -5.76 1.94 9.06
N TYR A 224 -5.25 0.90 8.40
CA TYR A 224 -5.52 -0.49 8.73
C TYR A 224 -5.10 -0.82 10.18
N GLU A 225 -3.89 -0.44 10.58
CA GLU A 225 -3.37 -0.71 11.92
C GLU A 225 -4.15 0.06 13.01
N LEU A 226 -4.58 1.30 12.73
CA LEU A 226 -5.48 2.06 13.60
C LEU A 226 -6.85 1.39 13.73
N ALA A 227 -7.42 0.92 12.62
CA ALA A 227 -8.72 0.27 12.59
C ALA A 227 -8.69 -1.15 13.21
N ASN A 228 -7.54 -1.82 13.16
CA ASN A 228 -7.33 -3.12 13.80
C ASN A 228 -7.02 -2.99 15.30
N GLY A 229 -6.64 -1.79 15.77
CA GLY A 229 -6.31 -1.54 17.18
C GLY A 229 -4.89 -1.92 17.58
N ASN A 230 -4.03 -2.27 16.61
CA ASN A 230 -2.63 -2.56 16.84
C ASN A 230 -1.82 -1.30 17.19
N LEU A 231 -2.38 -0.10 16.95
CA LEU A 231 -1.84 1.18 17.36
C LEU A 231 -2.76 1.80 18.42
N MET A 232 -2.29 1.90 19.66
CA MET A 232 -2.95 2.73 20.68
C MET A 232 -2.74 4.22 20.33
N PRO A 233 -3.75 5.10 20.45
CA PRO A 233 -3.57 6.53 20.26
C PRO A 233 -2.66 7.05 21.39
N GLY A 234 -1.39 7.20 21.07
CA GLY A 234 -0.32 7.59 22.01
C GLY A 234 1.02 7.88 21.32
N VAL A 235 1.23 7.37 20.09
CA VAL A 235 2.42 7.72 19.27
C VAL A 235 2.29 9.10 18.61
N ILE A 236 1.20 9.83 18.88
CA ILE A 236 0.95 11.20 18.38
C ILE A 236 0.96 12.23 19.51
N GLU A 237 1.42 11.87 20.71
CA GLU A 237 2.15 12.88 21.46
C GLU A 237 3.48 13.02 20.72
N CYS A 238 3.60 14.11 19.98
CA CYS A 238 4.91 14.63 19.62
C CYS A 238 5.77 14.55 20.88
N GLU A 239 6.70 13.59 20.94
CA GLU A 239 7.95 13.93 21.57
C GLU A 239 8.43 15.14 20.75
N PRO A 240 8.45 16.36 21.33
CA PRO A 240 9.02 17.48 20.61
C PRO A 240 10.41 17.00 20.22
N MET A 241 10.71 17.07 18.94
CA MET A 241 12.00 16.71 18.38
C MET A 241 13.07 17.50 19.15
N SER A 242 13.58 16.93 20.23
CA SER A 242 14.72 17.42 20.94
C SER A 242 15.88 17.09 20.01
N PHE A 243 16.31 18.10 19.27
CA PHE A 243 17.69 18.14 18.82
C PHE A 243 18.57 18.26 20.07
N GLU A 244 18.68 17.19 20.86
CA GLU A 244 19.76 17.06 21.80
C GLU A 244 20.98 16.63 21.01
N GLY A 245 21.75 17.66 20.63
CA GLY A 245 23.12 17.49 20.20
C GLY A 245 23.87 16.67 21.23
N GLU A 246 24.66 15.73 20.72
CA GLU A 246 25.64 14.97 21.45
C GLU A 246 26.36 15.85 22.47
N THR A 247 26.12 15.60 23.76
CA THR A 247 27.14 15.82 24.79
C THR A 247 27.12 14.61 25.72
N PHE A 248 28.02 13.70 25.39
CA PHE A 248 28.48 12.60 26.21
C PHE A 248 28.74 13.10 27.65
N ARG A 249 27.97 12.64 28.63
CA ARG A 249 28.29 12.84 30.05
C ARG A 249 28.35 11.48 30.73
N SER A 250 29.60 11.06 30.93
CA SER A 250 30.05 9.93 31.72
C SER A 250 29.58 10.01 33.17
N ASP A 251 29.19 8.84 33.68
CA ASP A 251 29.37 8.32 35.03
C ASP A 251 28.91 9.18 36.21
N VAL A 252 27.76 8.81 36.79
CA VAL A 252 27.45 9.06 38.21
C VAL A 252 26.76 7.82 38.80
N GLU A 253 27.56 7.11 39.59
CA GLU A 253 27.23 6.48 40.88
C GLU A 253 26.06 5.50 40.95
N VAL A 254 26.38 4.21 40.85
CA VAL A 254 25.70 3.16 41.61
C VAL A 254 26.51 2.93 42.88
N HIS A 255 26.03 3.45 44.01
CA HIS A 255 26.47 3.02 45.33
C HIS A 255 25.27 2.53 46.14
N ASN A 256 25.33 1.23 46.47
CA ASN A 256 25.08 0.64 47.79
C ASN A 256 23.65 0.72 48.37
N ASN A 257 23.06 -0.28 49.03
CA ASN A 257 23.49 -1.54 49.64
C ASN A 257 22.33 -2.56 49.52
N GLU A 258 22.56 -3.87 49.66
CA GLU A 258 22.17 -4.76 50.78
C GLU A 258 21.89 -6.11 50.06
N ASP A 259 22.34 -7.32 50.40
CA ASP A 259 22.63 -7.94 51.69
C ASP A 259 23.50 -9.21 51.50
N GLU A 260 24.19 -9.57 52.59
CA GLU A 260 24.41 -10.92 53.12
C GLU A 260 24.31 -12.13 52.17
N ASN A 261 25.43 -12.83 51.94
CA ASN A 261 25.66 -14.20 52.44
C ASN A 261 27.01 -14.74 51.95
N LYS A 262 28.02 -14.80 52.82
CA LYS A 262 29.17 -15.70 52.64
C LYS A 262 29.53 -16.31 54.00
N GLU A 263 28.89 -17.44 54.26
CA GLU A 263 29.51 -18.56 54.98
C GLU A 263 30.70 -19.11 54.18
N ASN A 264 31.71 -19.55 54.95
CA ASN A 264 32.92 -20.32 54.61
C ASN A 264 34.17 -19.55 54.16
#